data_AF-A0A924NBU1-F1
#
_entry.id   AF-A0A924NBU1-F1
#
_cell.length_a   1.000
_cell.length_b   1.000
_cell.length_c   1.000
_cell.angle_alpha   90.00
_cell.angle_beta   90.00
_cell.angle_gamma   90.00
#
_symmetry.space_group_name_H-M   'P 1'
#
loop_
_entity.id
_entity.type
_entity.pdbx_description
1 polymer ?
#
loop_
_entity_poly.entity_id
_entity_poly.type
_entity_poly.pdbx_seq_one_letter_code
_entity_poly.pdbx_strand_id
1 'polypeptide(L)' 'EASGAPILVDIARSLWLRFGPSLRVVCAHEDVQLLPDQHSVALAAMRADDVPALARAIERDIAQGLDQVRLALASREI' A
#
# COMPACT_ATOMS: atom_id res chain seq x y z
N GLU A 1 1.37 -14.45 7.48
CA GLU A 1 1.69 -15.65 8.29
C GLU A 1 1.71 -15.35 9.78
N ALA A 2 2.44 -14.34 10.24
CA ALA A 2 2.48 -13.92 11.65
C ALA A 2 1.11 -13.66 12.30
N SER A 3 0.09 -13.30 11.53
CA SER A 3 -1.28 -13.10 12.03
C SER A 3 -2.03 -14.37 12.41
N GLY A 4 -1.54 -15.56 12.02
CA GLY A 4 -2.27 -16.82 12.21
C GLY A 4 -3.61 -16.90 11.45
N ALA A 5 -3.85 -16.02 10.48
CA ALA A 5 -5.12 -15.90 9.75
C ALA A 5 -4.97 -16.43 8.30
N PRO A 6 -5.03 -17.75 8.07
CA PRO A 6 -4.67 -18.35 6.78
C PRO A 6 -5.52 -17.85 5.60
N ILE A 7 -6.83 -17.68 5.80
CA ILE A 7 -7.75 -17.18 4.77
C ILE A 7 -7.35 -15.77 4.32
N LEU A 8 -7.05 -14.87 5.26
CA LEU A 8 -6.65 -13.50 4.94
C LEU A 8 -5.27 -13.45 4.26
N VAL A 9 -4.35 -14.33 4.67
CA VAL A 9 -3.02 -14.44 4.05
C VAL A 9 -3.14 -14.88 2.59
N ASP A 10 -3.98 -15.86 2.27
CA ASP A 10 -4.16 -16.33 0.89
C ASP A 10 -4.85 -15.29 0.00
N ILE A 11 -5.79 -14.53 0.55
CA ILE A 11 -6.38 -13.36 -0.14
C ILE A 11 -5.29 -12.32 -0.44
N ALA A 12 -4.48 -11.95 0.55
CA ALA A 12 -3.42 -10.97 0.38
C ALA A 12 -2.40 -11.40 -0.70
N ARG A 13 -1.97 -12.67 -0.70
CA ARG A 13 -1.07 -13.22 -1.72
C ARG A 13 -1.69 -13.17 -3.13
N SER A 14 -2.96 -13.54 -3.24
CA SER A 14 -3.69 -13.53 -4.52
C SER A 14 -3.82 -12.11 -5.08
N LEU A 15 -4.09 -11.13 -4.22
CA LEU A 15 -4.14 -9.72 -4.60
C LEU A 15 -2.76 -9.20 -5.01
N TRP A 16 -1.70 -9.57 -4.26
CA TRP A 16 -0.34 -9.15 -4.54
C TRP A 16 0.14 -9.52 -5.96
N LEU A 17 -0.13 -10.76 -6.39
CA LEU A 17 0.23 -11.22 -7.74
C LEU A 17 -0.45 -10.39 -8.84
N ARG A 18 -1.69 -9.96 -8.60
CA ARG A 18 -2.47 -9.14 -9.55
C ARG A 18 -2.00 -7.69 -9.57
N PHE A 19 -1.46 -7.20 -8.44
CA PHE A 19 -1.04 -5.81 -8.28
C PHE A 19 0.39 -5.53 -8.74
N GLY A 20 1.19 -6.58 -9.00
CA GLY A 20 2.60 -6.47 -9.41
C GLY A 20 2.88 -5.53 -10.59
N PRO A 21 2.09 -5.54 -11.69
CA PRO A 21 2.25 -4.57 -12.79
C PRO A 21 2.03 -3.13 -12.34
N SER A 22 1.01 -2.87 -11.54
CA SER A 22 0.68 -1.54 -11.01
C SER A 22 1.79 -1.01 -10.09
N LEU A 23 2.39 -1.87 -9.27
CA LEU A 23 3.47 -1.50 -8.36
C LEU A 23 4.72 -1.00 -9.10
N ARG A 24 5.06 -1.58 -10.26
CA ARG A 24 6.19 -1.11 -11.08
C ARG A 24 5.98 0.32 -11.59
N VAL A 25 4.74 0.68 -11.89
CA VAL A 25 4.37 2.03 -12.32
C VAL A 25 4.53 2.99 -11.15
N VAL A 26 3.95 2.66 -10.00
CA VAL A 26 4.05 3.51 -8.80
C VAL A 26 5.51 3.72 -8.42
N CYS A 27 6.33 2.66 -8.34
CA CYS A 27 7.74 2.79 -7.97
C CYS A 27 8.61 3.49 -9.01
N ALA A 28 8.17 3.61 -10.27
CA ALA A 28 8.90 4.33 -11.31
C ALA A 28 8.63 5.85 -11.28
N HIS A 29 7.57 6.29 -10.60
CA HIS A 29 7.23 7.70 -10.49
C HIS A 29 8.14 8.40 -9.47
N GLU A 30 8.88 9.42 -9.92
CA GLU A 30 9.85 10.14 -9.07
C GLU A 30 9.18 10.88 -7.89
N ASP A 31 7.91 11.25 -8.02
CA ASP A 31 7.13 11.97 -7.01
C ASP A 31 6.72 11.12 -5.79
N VAL A 32 6.91 9.79 -5.83
CA VAL A 32 6.56 8.92 -4.69
C VAL A 32 7.31 9.29 -3.42
N GLN A 33 8.51 9.88 -3.54
CA GLN A 33 9.29 10.33 -2.39
C GLN A 33 8.72 11.58 -1.69
N LEU A 34 7.79 12.30 -2.34
CA LEU A 34 7.14 13.48 -1.75
C LEU A 34 5.89 13.14 -0.93
N LEU A 35 5.41 11.89 -1.02
CA LEU A 35 4.20 11.46 -0.33
C LEU A 35 4.51 11.06 1.12
N PRO A 36 3.55 11.21 2.05
CA PRO A 36 3.73 10.72 3.41
C PRO A 36 4.01 9.21 3.41
N ASP A 37 5.09 8.80 4.08
CA ASP A 37 5.42 7.38 4.23
C ASP A 37 4.48 6.71 5.24
N GLN A 38 3.38 6.14 4.72
CA GLN A 38 2.40 5.44 5.53
C GLN A 38 2.96 4.14 6.15
N HIS A 39 4.04 3.56 5.61
CA HIS A 39 4.70 2.42 6.23
C HIS A 39 5.33 2.80 7.57
N SER A 40 6.05 3.93 7.61
CA SER A 40 6.61 4.47 8.85
C SER A 40 5.51 4.78 9.88
N VAL A 41 4.38 5.33 9.44
CA VAL A 41 3.22 5.58 10.31
C VAL A 41 2.62 4.28 10.85
N ALA A 42 2.44 3.26 10.00
CA ALA A 42 1.92 1.95 10.41
C ALA A 42 2.84 1.27 11.42
N LEU A 43 4.16 1.29 11.19
CA LEU A 43 5.14 0.73 12.11
C LEU A 43 5.15 1.45 13.47
N ALA A 44 5.02 2.77 13.47
CA ALA A 44 4.89 3.55 14.70
C ALA A 44 3.62 3.18 15.48
N ALA A 45 2.48 3.06 14.79
CA ALA A 45 1.21 2.64 15.39
C ALA A 45 1.29 1.22 15.99
N MET A 46 1.94 0.28 15.29
CA MET A 46 2.16 -1.08 15.81
C MET A 46 3.00 -1.08 17.10
N ARG A 47 4.08 -0.28 17.16
CA ARG A 47 4.92 -0.17 18.35
C ARG A 47 4.19 0.46 19.54
N ALA A 48 3.22 1.34 19.25
CA ALA A 48 2.39 1.99 20.25
C ALA A 48 1.12 1.18 20.63
N ASP A 49 0.89 0.02 20.00
CA ASP A 49 -0.33 -0.78 20.12
C ASP A 49 -1.62 0.01 19.76
N ASP A 50 -1.50 1.00 18.87
CA ASP A 50 -2.61 1.83 18.40
C ASP A 50 -3.28 1.21 17.17
N VAL A 51 -4.20 0.29 17.42
CA VAL A 51 -4.95 -0.42 16.38
C VAL A 51 -5.73 0.53 15.44
N PRO A 52 -6.47 1.55 15.93
CA PRO A 52 -7.12 2.51 15.04
C PRO A 52 -6.16 3.29 14.15
N ALA A 53 -5.00 3.72 14.66
CA ALA A 53 -4.00 4.42 13.86
C ALA A 53 -3.38 3.50 12.81
N LEU A 54 -3.10 2.24 13.16
CA LEU A 54 -2.60 1.24 12.22
C LEU A 54 -3.59 1.04 11.07
N ALA A 55 -4.88 0.84 11.37
CA ALA A 55 -5.91 0.66 10.34
C ALA A 55 -5.97 1.85 9.36
N ARG A 56 -5.94 3.08 9.89
CA ARG A 56 -5.93 4.30 9.07
C ARG A 56 -4.68 4.44 8.22
N ALA A 57 -3.51 4.07 8.74
CA ALA A 57 -2.26 4.11 7.99
C ALA A 57 -2.31 3.17 6.78
N ILE A 58 -2.77 1.93 6.99
CA ILE A 58 -2.94 0.94 5.92
C ILE A 58 -3.97 1.40 4.87
N GLU A 59 -5.11 1.96 5.30
CA GLU A 59 -6.11 2.49 4.38
C GLU A 59 -5.55 3.62 3.50
N ARG A 60 -4.82 4.56 4.10
CA ARG A 60 -4.20 5.67 3.39
C ARG A 60 -3.12 5.21 2.42
N ASP A 61 -2.32 4.21 2.80
CA ASP A 61 -1.29 3.64 1.91
C ASP A 61 -1.92 3.07 0.63
N ILE A 62 -2.99 2.28 0.79
CA ILE A 62 -3.72 1.69 -0.34
C ILE A 62 -4.35 2.79 -1.21
N ALA A 63 -5.00 3.79 -0.60
CA ALA A 63 -5.62 4.89 -1.33
C ALA A 63 -4.57 5.69 -2.12
N GLN A 64 -3.45 6.02 -1.48
CA GLN A 64 -2.33 6.73 -2.10
C GLN A 64 -1.77 5.95 -3.29
N GLY A 65 -1.53 4.64 -3.15
CA GLY A 65 -1.06 3.80 -4.24
C GLY A 65 -2.03 3.74 -5.42
N LEU A 66 -3.34 3.67 -5.15
CA LEU A 66 -4.38 3.69 -6.20
C LEU A 66 -4.42 5.02 -6.95
N ASP A 67 -4.22 6.14 -6.26
CA ASP A 67 -4.19 7.45 -6.90
C ASP A 67 -2.97 7.58 -7.84
N GLN A 68 -1.81 7.04 -7.46
CA GLN A 68 -0.64 6.99 -8.35
C GLN A 68 -0.91 6.15 -9.62
N VAL A 69 -1.58 5.00 -9.48
CA VAL A 69 -1.97 4.19 -10.65
C VAL A 69 -2.94 4.95 -11.56
N ARG A 70 -3.91 5.67 -10.99
CA ARG A 70 -4.85 6.49 -11.77
C ARG A 70 -4.15 7.61 -12.52
N LEU A 71 -3.17 8.27 -11.91
CA LEU A 71 -2.38 9.31 -12.54
C LEU A 71 -1.61 8.77 -13.74
N ALA A 72 -0.91 7.65 -13.59
CA ALA A 72 -0.16 7.03 -14.68
C ALA A 72 -1.04 6.57 -15.85
N LEU A 73 -2.25 6.05 -15.56
CA LEU A 73 -3.24 5.72 -16.59
C LEU A 73 -3.74 6.97 -17.32
N ALA A 74 -3.90 8.10 -16.61
CA ALA A 74 -4.33 9.36 -17.21
C ALA A 74 -3.23 10.01 -18.06
N SER A 75 -1.95 9.85 -17.68
CA SER A 75 -0.80 10.36 -18.44
C SER A 75 -0.39 9.45 -19.62
N ARG A 76 -1.01 8.28 -19.78
CA ARG A 76 -0.67 7.24 -20.78
C ARG A 76 0.75 6.71 -20.65
N GLU A 77 1.27 6.70 -19.42
CA GLU A 77 2.54 6.04 -19.09
C GLU A 77 2.39 4.51 -19.02
N ILE A 78 1.16 4.02 -19.13
CA ILE A 78 0.76 2.62 -19.26
C ILE A 78 -0.33 2.49 -20.32
#